data_AF-A0A8S1CPK4-F1
#
_entry.id   AF-A0A8S1CPK4-F1
#
_cell.length_a   1.000
_cell.length_b   1.000
_cell.length_c   1.000
_cell.angle_alpha   90.00
_cell.angle_beta   90.00
_cell.angle_gamma   90.00
#
_symmetry.space_group_name_H-M   'P 1'
#
loop_
_entity.id
_entity.type
_entity.pdbx_description
1 polymer ?
#
loop_
_entity_poly.entity_id
_entity_poly.type
_entity_poly.pdbx_seq_one_letter_code
_entity_poly.pdbx_strand_id
1 'polypeptide(L)'
;MDDNGLESCMEVDFQYEDADSPVNELSELYSYTEQPEYQLNVKAFEDLMQDYKYAPSWEKLSQEQRTSVVMKLLDQLEISNKTSRMKAARCVLYIAQGCWAEVQSDEEQLNNARDNVMLLYDCGVFLAFVDLLNIEIENSSAATTALRKLAVSLADSTDLRVILSILYIMVEVMRCGREDDTDEITLRREQFLNEITNPIMDELLAAKLLGMITKFCNGSAPHFPMKKVLLLLWKVILISLGGMTKLRELKIKYREEADLGPTKEDTLEIAKHMRASSPPTSAADILEAQGQKKNNRPFRRSLMKQSSLDEPMGLDFDAPDQADDEMREIEERRALEEAGELPQPPSPRPMTPVATKPKGLPWEPKVRMADLEQFLDTSRLKFVGYQLPNDMKTLAGLPQPIHEGVRVLTQHMYRSLAELQIQREEEIAKNPVTCKEQEVRQTPTEILYQAMLPSLPQYMIALLKILLAAAPTSKAKTDSINIMADVLPEEMPMTVLQSMKLGIDVSRHKEIIVKAVSAILLLLLKHFKIGHIYQFEFMAQHLVFANCIPLVLKFFNQNIISYVGAKNT
;
A
#
# COMPACT_ATOMS: atom_id res chain seq x y z
N MET A 1 36.51 -29.28 11.33
CA MET A 1 35.61 -28.30 11.98
C MET A 1 35.09 -27.47 10.82
N ASP A 2 34.03 -27.99 10.19
CA ASP A 2 33.45 -27.43 8.99
C ASP A 2 32.39 -26.43 9.42
N ASP A 3 32.76 -25.15 9.37
CA ASP A 3 31.83 -24.04 9.49
C ASP A 3 31.21 -23.81 8.11
N ASN A 4 30.21 -24.61 7.77
CA ASN A 4 29.33 -24.32 6.66
C ASN A 4 28.53 -23.07 7.04
N GLY A 5 29.00 -21.92 6.59
CA GLY A 5 28.22 -20.70 6.49
C GLY A 5 26.99 -20.96 5.62
N LEU A 6 25.90 -21.42 6.23
CA LEU A 6 24.58 -21.05 5.75
C LEU A 6 24.54 -19.54 5.89
N GLU A 7 24.55 -18.83 4.76
CA GLU A 7 24.03 -17.47 4.69
C GLU A 7 22.69 -17.49 5.44
N SER A 8 22.71 -16.96 6.65
CA SER A 8 21.52 -16.56 7.36
C SER A 8 20.84 -15.57 6.42
N CYS A 9 19.89 -16.05 5.63
CA CYS A 9 18.97 -15.22 4.89
C CYS A 9 18.42 -14.23 5.91
N MET A 10 18.88 -12.97 5.83
CA MET A 10 18.53 -11.95 6.80
C MET A 10 17.00 -11.93 6.86
N GLU A 11 16.43 -12.36 7.99
CA GLU A 11 14.99 -12.26 8.19
C GLU A 11 14.70 -10.76 8.20
N VAL A 12 14.10 -10.27 7.11
CA VAL A 12 13.63 -8.90 7.04
C VAL A 12 12.35 -8.87 7.87
N ASP A 13 12.44 -8.35 9.08
CA ASP A 13 11.26 -8.02 9.88
C ASP A 13 10.46 -6.96 9.12
N PHE A 14 9.34 -7.38 8.54
CA PHE A 14 8.44 -6.50 7.79
C PHE A 14 7.10 -6.37 8.50
N GLN A 15 6.81 -5.17 8.99
CA GLN A 15 5.55 -4.83 9.63
C GLN A 15 4.54 -4.37 8.57
N TYR A 16 3.50 -5.18 8.34
CA TYR A 16 2.39 -4.83 7.44
C TYR A 16 1.41 -3.88 8.14
N GLU A 17 1.80 -2.61 8.30
CA GLU A 17 0.96 -1.53 8.83
C GLU A 17 0.68 -0.46 7.77
N ASP A 18 -0.44 0.25 7.94
CA ASP A 18 -0.89 1.30 7.03
C ASP A 18 -0.10 2.61 7.15
N ALA A 19 0.64 2.79 8.24
CA ALA A 19 1.49 3.94 8.51
C ALA A 19 2.68 3.50 9.37
N ASP A 20 3.75 4.29 9.35
CA ASP A 20 4.93 4.07 10.17
C ASP A 20 4.80 4.83 11.51
N SER A 21 5.83 4.77 12.35
CA SER A 21 5.93 5.57 13.57
C SER A 21 5.85 7.07 13.28
N PRO A 22 5.32 7.89 14.22
CA PRO A 22 5.19 9.34 14.02
C PRO A 22 6.50 10.04 13.63
N VAL A 23 7.64 9.54 14.12
CA VAL A 23 8.99 10.06 13.80
C VAL A 23 9.37 9.75 12.36
N ASN A 24 9.10 8.53 11.88
CA ASN A 24 9.38 8.14 10.50
C ASN A 24 8.45 8.88 9.53
N GLU A 25 7.18 9.08 9.89
CA GLU A 25 6.22 9.86 9.09
C GLU A 25 6.65 11.32 8.97
N LEU A 26 7.11 11.95 10.06
CA LEU A 26 7.67 13.29 10.04
C LEU A 26 8.95 13.35 9.20
N SER A 27 9.79 12.32 9.31
CA SER A 27 10.97 12.18 8.46
C SER A 27 10.54 12.21 6.99
N GLU A 28 9.61 11.36 6.55
CA GLU A 28 9.17 11.26 5.15
C GLU A 28 8.65 12.59 4.57
N LEU A 29 7.95 13.38 5.39
CA LEU A 29 7.43 14.70 5.01
C LEU A 29 8.54 15.66 4.56
N TYR A 30 9.66 15.69 5.31
CA TYR A 30 10.74 16.64 5.09
C TYR A 30 11.90 16.06 4.29
N SER A 31 12.51 16.92 3.48
CA SER A 31 13.74 16.61 2.75
C SER A 31 14.94 17.26 3.42
N TYR A 32 16.13 16.72 3.24
CA TYR A 32 17.33 17.26 3.90
C TYR A 32 17.71 18.64 3.36
N THR A 33 17.27 18.97 2.15
CA THR A 33 17.42 20.29 1.52
C THR A 33 16.50 21.36 2.14
N GLU A 34 15.47 20.97 2.89
CA GLU A 34 14.54 21.87 3.58
C GLU A 34 15.04 22.30 4.97
N GLN A 35 16.17 21.78 5.44
CA GLN A 35 16.79 22.13 6.72
C GLN A 35 16.85 23.65 7.02
N PRO A 36 17.26 24.55 6.10
CA PRO A 36 17.30 25.99 6.40
C PRO A 36 15.92 26.61 6.66
N GLU A 37 14.83 26.00 6.18
CA GLU A 37 13.47 26.52 6.37
C GLU A 37 13.02 26.46 7.83
N TYR A 38 13.52 25.49 8.61
CA TYR A 38 13.22 25.37 10.02
C TYR A 38 13.62 26.62 10.81
N GLN A 39 14.81 27.16 10.54
CA GLN A 39 15.27 28.38 11.20
C GLN A 39 14.44 29.61 10.81
N LEU A 40 13.94 29.64 9.56
CA LEU A 40 13.05 30.71 9.11
C LEU A 40 11.70 30.66 9.83
N ASN A 41 11.20 29.47 10.16
CA ASN A 41 9.95 29.30 10.91
C ASN A 41 10.09 29.82 12.35
N VAL A 42 11.18 29.48 13.03
CA VAL A 42 11.49 29.99 14.38
C VAL A 42 11.62 31.51 14.36
N LYS A 43 12.39 32.06 13.42
CA LYS A 43 12.54 33.52 13.29
C LYS A 43 11.21 34.22 13.02
N ALA A 44 10.35 33.65 12.18
CA ALA A 44 9.02 34.19 11.92
C ALA A 44 8.16 34.23 13.18
N PHE A 45 8.25 33.22 14.03
CA PHE A 45 7.60 33.17 15.35
C PHE A 45 8.14 34.24 16.29
N GLU A 46 9.47 34.35 16.45
CA GLU A 46 10.11 35.34 17.32
C GLU A 46 9.73 36.78 16.93
N ASP A 47 9.82 37.11 15.63
CA ASP A 47 9.48 38.43 15.13
C ASP A 47 8.00 38.76 15.40
N LEU A 48 7.08 37.81 15.18
CA LEU A 48 5.65 38.02 15.40
C LEU A 48 5.29 38.11 16.89
N MET A 49 5.96 37.35 17.76
CA MET A 49 5.80 37.48 19.21
C MET A 49 6.26 38.84 19.71
N GLN A 50 7.35 39.37 19.15
CA GLN A 50 7.81 40.72 19.42
C GLN A 50 6.78 41.77 18.97
N ASP A 51 6.21 41.63 17.78
CA ASP A 51 5.16 42.51 17.25
C ASP A 51 3.89 42.48 18.14
N TYR A 52 3.54 41.30 18.66
CA TYR A 52 2.41 41.11 19.57
C TYR A 52 2.68 41.47 21.03
N LYS A 53 3.93 41.85 21.36
CA LYS A 53 4.41 42.15 22.72
C LYS A 53 4.27 40.99 23.71
N TYR A 54 4.41 39.76 23.22
CA TYR A 54 4.47 38.55 24.05
C TYR A 54 5.92 38.07 24.22
N ALA A 55 6.14 37.21 25.23
CA ALA A 55 7.42 36.53 25.37
C ALA A 55 7.60 35.52 24.22
N PRO A 56 8.81 35.35 23.66
CA PRO A 56 9.10 34.41 22.58
C PRO A 56 9.23 32.97 23.11
N SER A 57 8.28 32.53 23.93
CA SER A 57 8.22 31.15 24.43
C SER A 57 6.77 30.70 24.44
N TRP A 58 6.44 29.70 23.63
CA TRP A 58 5.09 29.17 23.52
C TRP A 58 4.62 28.51 24.83
N GLU A 59 5.53 27.82 25.53
CA GLU A 59 5.22 27.11 26.78
C GLU A 59 4.74 28.05 27.89
N LYS A 60 5.32 29.25 27.98
CA LYS A 60 5.04 30.22 29.05
C LYS A 60 3.70 30.94 28.86
N LEU A 61 3.06 30.81 27.71
CA LEU A 61 1.76 31.43 27.44
C LEU A 61 0.64 30.58 28.04
N SER A 62 -0.32 31.27 28.68
CA SER A 62 -1.58 30.66 29.11
C SER A 62 -2.43 30.22 27.91
N GLN A 63 -3.35 29.28 28.10
CA GLN A 63 -4.23 28.78 27.04
C GLN A 63 -5.03 29.91 26.36
N GLU A 64 -5.57 30.86 27.13
CA GLU A 64 -6.27 32.04 26.57
C GLU A 64 -5.37 32.92 25.70
N GLN A 65 -4.11 33.10 26.11
CA GLN A 65 -3.12 33.84 25.33
C GLN A 65 -2.74 33.09 24.05
N ARG A 66 -2.60 31.76 24.11
CA ARG A 66 -2.35 30.91 22.94
C ARG A 66 -3.49 31.03 21.93
N THR A 67 -4.74 30.92 22.37
CA THR A 67 -5.93 31.16 21.51
C THR A 67 -5.90 32.55 20.91
N SER A 68 -5.64 33.60 21.71
CA SER A 68 -5.56 34.98 21.21
C SER A 68 -4.48 35.16 20.14
N VAL A 69 -3.32 34.51 20.30
CA VAL A 69 -2.24 34.52 19.30
C VAL A 69 -2.70 33.83 18.01
N VAL A 70 -3.31 32.65 18.10
CA VAL A 70 -3.79 31.92 16.92
C VAL A 70 -4.81 32.73 16.14
N MET A 71 -5.77 33.39 16.82
CA MET A 71 -6.75 34.26 16.15
C MET A 71 -6.07 35.44 15.44
N LYS A 72 -5.08 36.08 16.06
CA LYS A 72 -4.30 37.14 15.39
C LYS A 72 -3.51 36.62 14.19
N LEU A 73 -3.01 35.39 14.23
CA LEU A 73 -2.34 34.77 13.09
C LEU A 73 -3.33 34.50 11.95
N LEU A 74 -4.56 34.07 12.26
CA LEU A 74 -5.63 33.93 11.26
C LEU A 74 -5.96 35.28 10.60
N ASP A 75 -6.10 36.35 11.39
CA ASP A 75 -6.31 37.71 10.84
C ASP A 75 -5.16 38.11 9.89
N GLN A 76 -3.92 37.74 10.22
CA GLN A 76 -2.77 38.00 9.35
C GLN A 76 -2.75 37.15 8.07
N LEU A 77 -3.36 35.97 8.08
CA LEU A 77 -3.47 35.13 6.90
C LEU A 77 -4.45 35.71 5.87
N GLU A 78 -5.44 36.47 6.31
CA GLU A 78 -6.41 37.16 5.44
C GLU A 78 -5.84 38.43 4.77
N ILE A 79 -4.70 38.95 5.25
CA ILE A 79 -4.06 40.14 4.68
C ILE A 79 -3.61 39.87 3.23
N SER A 80 -3.91 40.81 2.33
CA SER A 80 -3.58 40.69 0.89
C SER A 80 -2.07 40.64 0.59
N ASN A 81 -1.22 41.04 1.54
CA ASN A 81 0.23 41.01 1.40
C ASN A 81 0.76 39.58 1.55
N LYS A 82 1.22 39.01 0.44
CA LYS A 82 1.81 37.66 0.37
C LYS A 82 2.92 37.43 1.40
N THR A 83 3.83 38.38 1.61
CA THR A 83 4.97 38.20 2.54
C THR A 83 4.50 38.11 3.99
N SER A 84 3.56 38.96 4.40
CA SER A 84 2.98 38.93 5.74
C SER A 84 2.18 37.66 5.98
N ARG A 85 1.34 37.27 5.02
CA ARG A 85 0.58 36.02 5.05
C ARG A 85 1.48 34.80 5.21
N MET A 86 2.57 34.72 4.43
CA MET A 86 3.50 33.60 4.54
C MET A 86 4.34 33.63 5.82
N LYS A 87 4.61 34.79 6.40
CA LYS A 87 5.23 34.90 7.74
C LYS A 87 4.32 34.32 8.81
N ALA A 88 3.02 34.65 8.78
CA ALA A 88 2.03 34.07 9.67
C ALA A 88 1.90 32.54 9.47
N ALA A 89 1.87 32.07 8.22
CA ALA A 89 1.82 30.64 7.90
C ALA A 89 3.03 29.88 8.46
N ARG A 90 4.25 30.43 8.34
CA ARG A 90 5.46 29.83 8.93
C ARG A 90 5.42 29.75 10.45
N CYS A 91 4.83 30.75 11.11
CA CYS A 91 4.61 30.75 12.55
C CYS A 91 3.63 29.64 12.95
N VAL A 92 2.51 29.49 12.23
CA VAL A 92 1.57 28.37 12.45
C VAL A 92 2.25 27.02 12.23
N LEU A 93 3.12 26.89 11.22
CA LEU A 93 3.88 25.66 11.00
C LEU A 93 4.80 25.34 12.18
N TYR A 94 5.50 26.32 12.74
CA TYR A 94 6.34 26.11 13.92
C TYR A 94 5.53 25.63 15.15
N ILE A 95 4.34 26.20 15.36
CA ILE A 95 3.42 25.78 16.43
C ILE A 95 2.92 24.35 16.18
N ALA A 96 2.51 24.03 14.95
CA ALA A 96 2.05 22.69 14.57
C ALA A 96 3.16 21.62 14.70
N GLN A 97 4.43 22.00 14.50
CA GLN A 97 5.59 21.11 14.70
C GLN A 97 5.89 20.81 16.18
N GLY A 98 5.16 21.40 17.13
CA GLY A 98 5.34 21.17 18.56
C GLY A 98 6.44 22.03 19.21
N CYS A 99 6.77 23.18 18.61
CA CYS A 99 7.73 24.15 19.17
C CYS A 99 9.09 23.54 19.52
N TRP A 100 9.63 22.73 18.61
CA TRP A 100 10.84 21.92 18.80
C TRP A 100 12.08 22.67 19.30
N ALA A 101 12.18 23.99 19.12
CA ALA A 101 13.33 24.76 19.59
C ALA A 101 13.30 25.01 21.12
N GLU A 102 12.15 24.87 21.75
CA GLU A 102 11.96 25.05 23.21
C GLU A 102 12.10 23.73 23.98
N VAL A 103 11.87 22.60 23.29
CA VAL A 103 11.73 21.27 23.88
C VAL A 103 13.06 20.50 23.89
N GLN A 104 13.26 19.64 24.89
CA GLN A 104 14.49 18.82 25.02
C GLN A 104 14.30 17.34 24.68
N SER A 105 13.05 16.86 24.61
CA SER A 105 12.70 15.46 24.33
C SER A 105 11.77 15.32 23.12
N ASP A 106 12.06 14.34 22.26
CA ASP A 106 11.24 14.04 21.08
C ASP A 106 9.80 13.65 21.45
N GLU A 107 9.60 12.94 22.57
CA GLU A 107 8.26 12.56 23.05
C GLU A 107 7.44 13.76 23.51
N GLU A 108 8.10 14.72 24.16
CA GLU A 108 7.49 15.97 24.60
C GLU A 108 7.09 16.83 23.39
N GLN A 109 7.92 16.87 22.35
CA GLN A 109 7.62 17.56 21.11
C GLN A 109 6.36 16.98 20.45
N LEU A 110 6.24 15.65 20.38
CA LEU A 110 5.08 14.99 19.80
C LEU A 110 3.80 15.25 20.59
N ASN A 111 3.88 15.27 21.92
CA ASN A 111 2.73 15.62 22.77
C ASN A 111 2.35 17.09 22.62
N ASN A 112 3.31 18.01 22.60
CA ASN A 112 3.07 19.43 22.35
C ASN A 112 2.48 19.69 20.97
N ALA A 113 2.98 19.01 19.93
CA ALA A 113 2.42 19.08 18.58
C ALA A 113 0.95 18.66 18.56
N ARG A 114 0.62 17.60 19.30
CA ARG A 114 -0.76 17.11 19.43
C ARG A 114 -1.68 18.14 20.08
N ASP A 115 -1.29 18.68 21.23
CA ASP A 115 -2.09 19.68 21.95
C ASP A 115 -2.25 20.96 21.14
N ASN A 116 -1.17 21.38 20.46
CA ASN A 116 -1.20 22.53 19.57
C ASN A 116 -2.14 22.31 18.38
N VAL A 117 -2.13 21.14 17.75
CA VAL A 117 -3.03 20.84 16.63
C VAL A 117 -4.49 20.85 17.07
N MET A 118 -4.81 20.33 18.27
CA MET A 118 -6.18 20.41 18.81
C MET A 118 -6.63 21.86 18.99
N LEU A 119 -5.76 22.72 19.54
CA LEU A 119 -6.03 24.15 19.68
C LEU A 119 -6.20 24.84 18.31
N LEU A 120 -5.33 24.53 17.34
CA LEU A 120 -5.40 25.09 15.99
C LEU A 120 -6.71 24.67 15.29
N TYR A 121 -7.14 23.43 15.47
CA TYR A 121 -8.42 22.96 14.95
C TYR A 121 -9.60 23.69 15.59
N ASP A 122 -9.62 23.83 16.92
CA ASP A 122 -10.67 24.56 17.65
C ASP A 122 -10.78 26.04 17.20
N CYS A 123 -9.68 26.64 16.73
CA CYS A 123 -9.65 28.00 16.18
C CYS A 123 -10.05 28.09 14.70
N GLY A 124 -10.33 26.98 14.01
CA GLY A 124 -10.70 26.96 12.59
C GLY A 124 -9.54 27.06 11.61
N VAL A 125 -8.30 26.78 12.05
CA VAL A 125 -7.09 26.90 11.22
C VAL A 125 -7.12 25.94 10.04
N PHE A 126 -7.66 24.74 10.19
CA PHE A 126 -7.72 23.76 9.11
C PHE A 126 -8.41 24.30 7.86
N LEU A 127 -9.62 24.85 8.02
CA LEU A 127 -10.40 25.41 6.92
C LEU A 127 -9.69 26.62 6.28
N ALA A 128 -9.13 27.52 7.09
CA ALA A 128 -8.36 28.65 6.58
C ALA A 128 -7.17 28.23 5.71
N PHE A 129 -6.50 27.12 6.05
CA PHE A 129 -5.40 26.58 5.24
C PHE A 129 -5.87 25.83 4.00
N VAL A 130 -7.06 25.22 4.00
CA VAL A 130 -7.69 24.67 2.79
C VAL A 130 -8.03 25.81 1.82
N ASP A 131 -8.52 26.93 2.32
CA ASP A 131 -8.82 28.12 1.51
C ASP A 131 -7.54 28.72 0.93
N LEU A 132 -6.51 28.85 1.75
CA LEU A 132 -5.20 29.33 1.33
C LEU A 132 -4.57 28.39 0.27
N LEU A 133 -4.77 27.08 0.40
CA LEU A 133 -4.35 26.10 -0.60
C LEU A 133 -5.08 26.34 -1.93
N ASN A 134 -6.40 26.57 -1.92
CA ASN A 134 -7.17 26.87 -3.14
C ASN A 134 -6.64 28.12 -3.85
N ILE A 135 -6.38 29.19 -3.09
CA ILE A 135 -5.83 30.46 -3.64
C ILE A 135 -4.47 30.20 -4.32
N GLU A 136 -3.59 29.41 -3.71
CA GLU A 136 -2.26 29.15 -4.26
C GLU A 136 -2.30 28.15 -5.44
N ILE A 137 -3.26 27.21 -5.48
CA ILE A 137 -3.50 26.33 -6.63
C ILE A 137 -3.95 27.11 -7.87
N GLU A 138 -4.74 28.16 -7.69
CA GLU A 138 -5.25 29.03 -8.77
C GLU A 138 -4.26 30.12 -9.18
N ASN A 139 -3.13 30.25 -8.46
CA ASN A 139 -2.13 31.29 -8.69
C ASN A 139 -1.39 31.10 -10.04
N SER A 140 -2.01 31.63 -11.09
CA SER A 140 -1.54 31.53 -12.47
C SER A 140 -0.19 32.23 -12.69
N SER A 141 0.18 33.19 -11.83
CA SER A 141 1.46 33.90 -11.92
C SER A 141 2.65 33.01 -11.54
N ALA A 142 2.49 32.18 -10.50
CA ALA A 142 3.50 31.22 -10.07
C ALA A 142 3.68 30.12 -11.13
N ALA A 143 2.57 29.60 -11.66
CA ALA A 143 2.59 28.63 -12.76
C ALA A 143 3.31 29.18 -14.01
N THR A 144 3.00 30.41 -14.42
CA THR A 144 3.64 31.05 -15.58
C THR A 144 5.13 31.30 -15.35
N THR A 145 5.53 31.67 -14.13
CA THR A 145 6.93 31.90 -13.78
C THR A 145 7.73 30.61 -13.80
N ALA A 146 7.17 29.54 -13.24
CA ALA A 146 7.80 28.21 -13.25
C ALA A 146 7.94 27.67 -14.68
N LEU A 147 6.94 27.85 -15.54
CA LEU A 147 6.97 27.44 -16.95
C LEU A 147 8.06 28.14 -17.78
N ARG A 148 8.44 29.37 -17.40
CA ARG A 148 9.50 30.13 -18.07
C ARG A 148 10.90 29.73 -17.62
N LYS A 149 11.05 29.07 -16.47
CA LYS A 149 12.36 28.64 -15.95
C LYS A 149 12.78 27.33 -16.63
N LEU A 150 14.07 27.25 -17.01
CA LEU A 150 14.67 26.03 -17.57
C LEU A 150 14.74 24.89 -16.55
N ALA A 151 14.87 25.23 -15.26
CA ALA A 151 14.82 24.30 -14.15
C ALA A 151 14.01 24.92 -13.01
N VAL A 152 12.96 24.22 -12.58
CA VAL A 152 12.19 24.55 -11.38
C VAL A 152 12.94 23.98 -10.16
N SER A 153 12.98 24.74 -9.09
CA SER A 153 13.72 24.39 -7.87
C SER A 153 12.83 24.44 -6.63
N LEU A 154 13.39 24.00 -5.50
CA LEU A 154 12.76 24.08 -4.19
C LEU A 154 12.29 25.52 -3.86
N ALA A 155 12.92 26.59 -4.32
CA ALA A 155 12.46 27.94 -3.97
C ALA A 155 11.08 28.30 -4.56
N ASP A 156 10.71 27.70 -5.69
CA ASP A 156 9.48 28.02 -6.44
C ASP A 156 8.21 27.49 -5.78
N SER A 157 8.34 26.56 -4.84
CA SER A 157 7.21 25.89 -4.18
C SER A 157 7.15 26.06 -2.67
N THR A 158 7.94 27.00 -2.13
CA THR A 158 8.02 27.32 -0.69
C THR A 158 6.65 27.53 -0.05
N ASP A 159 5.78 28.30 -0.68
CA ASP A 159 4.48 28.63 -0.10
C ASP A 159 3.55 27.41 0.00
N LEU A 160 3.42 26.67 -1.09
CA LEU A 160 2.66 25.42 -1.14
C LEU A 160 3.22 24.39 -0.15
N ARG A 161 4.55 24.30 -0.01
CA ARG A 161 5.15 23.37 0.95
C ARG A 161 4.79 23.69 2.39
N VAL A 162 4.80 24.96 2.79
CA VAL A 162 4.41 25.37 4.15
C VAL A 162 2.95 24.99 4.42
N ILE A 163 2.05 25.35 3.48
CA ILE A 163 0.61 25.07 3.58
C ILE A 163 0.35 23.55 3.67
N LEU A 164 0.92 22.77 2.74
CA LEU A 164 0.73 21.32 2.71
C LEU A 164 1.35 20.62 3.92
N SER A 165 2.44 21.15 4.49
CA SER A 165 3.04 20.59 5.70
C SER A 165 2.14 20.78 6.93
N ILE A 166 1.50 21.94 7.05
CA ILE A 166 0.53 22.20 8.14
C ILE A 166 -0.67 21.26 8.00
N LEU A 167 -1.26 21.19 6.81
CA LEU A 167 -2.38 20.29 6.54
C LEU A 167 -2.01 18.83 6.80
N TYR A 168 -0.81 18.41 6.42
CA TYR A 168 -0.32 17.05 6.69
C TYR A 168 -0.21 16.76 8.19
N ILE A 169 0.44 17.63 8.95
CA ILE A 169 0.61 17.45 10.41
C ILE A 169 -0.75 17.40 11.09
N MET A 170 -1.69 18.29 10.72
CA MET A 170 -3.04 18.29 11.28
C MET A 170 -3.78 16.98 10.98
N VAL A 171 -3.78 16.53 9.72
CA VAL A 171 -4.44 15.27 9.33
C VAL A 171 -3.80 14.08 10.04
N GLU A 172 -2.48 14.02 10.13
CA GLU A 172 -1.75 12.90 10.72
C GLU A 172 -1.96 12.81 12.23
N VAL A 173 -1.95 13.95 12.94
CA VAL A 173 -2.26 14.00 14.39
C VAL A 173 -3.71 13.59 14.64
N MET A 174 -4.66 14.07 13.83
CA MET A 174 -6.08 13.70 13.97
C MET A 174 -6.33 12.22 13.61
N ARG A 175 -5.51 11.63 12.74
CA ARG A 175 -5.56 10.20 12.40
C ARG A 175 -5.06 9.32 13.56
N CYS A 176 -3.96 9.71 14.20
CA CYS A 176 -3.32 8.97 15.28
C CYS A 176 -4.08 9.07 16.61
N GLY A 177 -4.94 8.09 16.88
CA GLY A 177 -5.58 7.95 18.19
C GLY A 177 -4.74 7.18 19.17
N ARG A 178 -4.73 7.60 20.44
CA ARG A 178 -4.23 6.76 21.54
C ARG A 178 -5.42 6.19 22.30
N GLU A 179 -5.24 5.01 22.89
CA GLU A 179 -6.29 4.37 23.71
C GLU A 179 -6.61 5.18 24.97
N ASP A 180 -5.69 6.05 25.41
CA ASP A 180 -5.84 6.95 26.55
C ASP A 180 -6.53 8.30 26.21
N ASP A 181 -7.07 8.45 24.99
CA ASP A 181 -7.68 9.70 24.54
C ASP A 181 -8.95 10.03 25.35
N THR A 182 -9.08 11.27 25.81
CA THR A 182 -10.30 11.77 26.48
C THR A 182 -11.48 11.83 25.49
N ASP A 183 -12.71 11.64 25.97
CA ASP A 183 -13.94 11.71 25.18
C ASP A 183 -14.04 13.00 24.33
N GLU A 184 -13.58 14.15 24.86
CA GLU A 184 -13.54 15.41 24.13
C GLU A 184 -12.62 15.39 22.89
N ILE A 185 -11.50 14.68 22.97
CA ILE A 185 -10.56 14.55 21.85
C ILE A 185 -11.16 13.63 20.79
N THR A 186 -11.81 12.54 21.21
CA THR A 186 -12.52 11.64 20.31
C THR A 186 -13.64 12.38 19.56
N LEU A 187 -14.41 13.23 20.25
CA LEU A 187 -15.45 14.06 19.63
C LEU A 187 -14.89 15.02 18.57
N ARG A 188 -13.79 15.73 18.87
CA ARG A 188 -13.12 16.61 17.90
C ARG A 188 -12.66 15.85 16.66
N ARG A 189 -12.14 14.63 16.84
CA ARG A 189 -11.69 13.78 15.73
C ARG A 189 -12.86 13.30 14.87
N GLU A 190 -14.00 12.98 15.47
CA GLU A 190 -15.22 12.65 14.73
C GLU A 190 -15.76 13.85 13.94
N GLN A 191 -15.73 15.05 14.52
CA GLN A 191 -16.09 16.29 13.82
C GLN A 191 -15.15 16.53 12.62
N PHE A 192 -13.85 16.42 12.83
CA PHE A 192 -12.84 16.54 11.76
C PHE A 192 -13.04 15.49 10.65
N LEU A 193 -13.36 14.25 11.01
CA LEU A 193 -13.66 13.19 10.04
C LEU A 193 -14.88 13.53 9.18
N ASN A 194 -15.93 14.08 9.80
CA ASN A 194 -17.12 14.53 9.09
C ASN A 194 -16.80 15.70 8.16
N GLU A 195 -15.93 16.62 8.55
CA GLU A 195 -15.47 17.72 7.69
C GLU A 195 -14.68 17.22 6.47
N ILE A 196 -13.81 16.22 6.63
CA ILE A 196 -13.00 15.68 5.53
C ILE A 196 -13.83 14.84 4.56
N THR A 197 -14.83 14.11 5.07
CA THR A 197 -15.65 13.20 4.27
C THR A 197 -16.70 13.95 3.46
N ASN A 198 -17.07 15.17 3.88
CA ASN A 198 -17.99 16.03 3.17
C ASN A 198 -17.23 17.05 2.29
N PRO A 199 -17.85 17.55 1.21
CA PRO A 199 -17.23 18.55 0.36
C PRO A 199 -16.97 19.85 1.13
N ILE A 200 -15.71 20.32 1.11
CA ILE A 200 -15.31 21.60 1.70
C ILE A 200 -15.30 22.64 0.57
N MET A 201 -16.24 23.59 0.61
CA MET A 201 -16.38 24.63 -0.43
C MET A 201 -16.36 24.04 -1.85
N ASP A 202 -17.34 23.20 -2.16
CA ASP A 202 -17.67 22.62 -3.48
C ASP A 202 -16.97 21.32 -3.90
N GLU A 203 -15.82 20.94 -3.32
CA GLU A 203 -15.13 19.69 -3.68
C GLU A 203 -14.46 19.02 -2.47
N LEU A 204 -14.36 17.68 -2.48
CA LEU A 204 -13.61 16.94 -1.46
C LEU A 204 -12.12 17.28 -1.52
N LEU A 205 -11.46 17.40 -0.35
CA LEU A 205 -10.02 17.63 -0.27
C LEU A 205 -9.22 16.57 -1.05
N ALA A 206 -9.63 15.31 -0.99
CA ALA A 206 -9.01 14.23 -1.76
C ALA A 206 -9.09 14.45 -3.28
N ALA A 207 -10.24 14.92 -3.78
CA ALA A 207 -10.44 15.21 -5.21
C ALA A 207 -9.64 16.46 -5.64
N LYS A 208 -9.58 17.49 -4.80
CA LYS A 208 -8.70 18.66 -5.02
C LYS A 208 -7.23 18.27 -5.16
N LEU A 209 -6.72 17.42 -4.26
CA LEU A 209 -5.33 16.92 -4.29
C LEU A 209 -5.07 16.06 -5.53
N LEU A 210 -6.02 15.20 -5.92
CA LEU A 210 -5.96 14.46 -7.19
C LEU A 210 -5.95 15.40 -8.41
N GLY A 211 -6.68 16.52 -8.34
CA GLY A 211 -6.64 17.60 -9.34
C GLY A 211 -5.28 18.31 -9.42
N MET A 212 -4.58 18.49 -8.30
CA MET A 212 -3.20 19.00 -8.31
C MET A 212 -2.25 18.05 -9.04
N ILE A 213 -2.40 16.74 -8.80
CA ILE A 213 -1.60 15.69 -9.44
C ILE A 213 -1.80 15.73 -10.97
N THR A 214 -3.04 15.87 -11.45
CA THR A 214 -3.31 15.96 -12.90
C THR A 214 -2.75 17.24 -13.51
N LYS A 215 -2.91 18.40 -12.84
CA LYS A 215 -2.31 19.68 -13.28
C LYS A 215 -0.79 19.61 -13.40
N PHE A 216 -0.12 18.93 -12.46
CA PHE A 216 1.32 18.69 -12.50
C PHE A 216 1.71 17.77 -13.66
N CYS A 217 1.02 16.62 -13.82
CA CYS A 217 1.32 15.68 -14.90
C CYS A 217 1.03 16.20 -16.31
N ASN A 218 0.14 17.17 -16.45
CA ASN A 218 -0.13 17.88 -17.70
C ASN A 218 0.89 19.01 -17.96
N GLY A 219 1.81 19.26 -17.03
CA GLY A 219 2.80 20.32 -17.11
C GLY A 219 2.26 21.73 -16.87
N SER A 220 0.99 21.89 -16.48
CA SER A 220 0.38 23.20 -16.24
C SER A 220 0.95 23.88 -15.00
N ALA A 221 1.36 23.10 -13.99
CA ALA A 221 1.95 23.60 -12.75
C ALA A 221 3.15 22.72 -12.32
N PRO A 222 4.33 22.89 -12.95
CA PRO A 222 5.50 22.03 -12.69
C PRO A 222 6.19 22.28 -11.34
N HIS A 223 5.77 23.30 -10.59
CA HIS A 223 6.32 23.66 -9.29
C HIS A 223 5.55 23.03 -8.12
N PHE A 224 4.48 22.26 -8.36
CA PHE A 224 3.72 21.69 -7.25
C PHE A 224 4.53 20.61 -6.51
N PRO A 225 4.56 20.64 -5.16
CA PRO A 225 5.37 19.74 -4.38
C PRO A 225 4.77 18.34 -4.26
N MET A 226 4.99 17.48 -5.26
CA MET A 226 4.32 16.18 -5.43
C MET A 226 4.50 15.25 -4.25
N LYS A 227 5.68 15.22 -3.63
CA LYS A 227 5.88 14.38 -2.43
C LYS A 227 4.88 14.73 -1.33
N LYS A 228 4.73 16.03 -1.01
CA LYS A 228 3.83 16.49 0.05
C LYS A 228 2.35 16.34 -0.34
N VAL A 229 2.01 16.60 -1.61
CA VAL A 229 0.64 16.38 -2.14
C VAL A 229 0.23 14.91 -2.04
N LEU A 230 1.12 13.98 -2.45
CA LEU A 230 0.84 12.54 -2.42
C LEU A 230 0.76 12.00 -0.99
N LEU A 231 1.67 12.43 -0.11
CA LEU A 231 1.63 12.06 1.30
C LEU A 231 0.34 12.55 1.96
N LEU A 232 -0.05 13.81 1.75
CA LEU A 232 -1.31 14.35 2.27
C LEU A 232 -2.52 13.58 1.71
N LEU A 233 -2.56 13.33 0.39
CA LEU A 233 -3.65 12.57 -0.23
C LEU A 233 -3.76 11.17 0.38
N TRP A 234 -2.64 10.49 0.60
CA TRP A 234 -2.61 9.19 1.24
C TRP A 234 -3.21 9.23 2.66
N LYS A 235 -2.81 10.20 3.49
CA LYS A 235 -3.35 10.33 4.86
C LYS A 235 -4.81 10.74 4.87
N VAL A 236 -5.26 11.60 3.95
CA VAL A 236 -6.67 11.97 3.79
C VAL A 236 -7.52 10.75 3.40
N ILE A 237 -7.02 9.88 2.52
CA ILE A 237 -7.71 8.61 2.17
C ILE A 237 -7.74 7.67 3.38
N LEU A 238 -6.65 7.57 4.14
CA LEU A 238 -6.58 6.72 5.33
C LEU A 238 -7.55 7.16 6.43
N ILE A 239 -7.68 8.46 6.70
CA ILE A 239 -8.61 8.95 7.73
C ILE A 239 -10.07 8.83 7.27
N SER A 240 -10.36 9.11 5.98
CA SER A 240 -11.73 9.08 5.45
C SER A 240 -12.29 7.67 5.23
N LEU A 241 -11.50 6.76 4.66
CA LEU A 241 -11.95 5.39 4.35
C LEU A 241 -11.52 4.37 5.41
N GLY A 242 -10.45 4.65 6.15
CA GLY A 242 -9.81 3.72 7.08
C GLY A 242 -8.69 2.88 6.44
N GLY A 243 -7.82 2.33 7.30
CA GLY A 243 -6.75 1.41 6.90
C GLY A 243 -7.22 -0.04 6.66
N MET A 244 -6.28 -0.97 6.54
CA MET A 244 -6.53 -2.40 6.37
C MET A 244 -7.36 -3.02 7.51
N THR A 245 -7.14 -2.60 8.76
CA THR A 245 -7.93 -3.09 9.91
C THR A 245 -9.39 -2.69 9.78
N LYS A 246 -9.65 -1.41 9.47
CA LYS A 246 -11.01 -0.91 9.28
C LYS A 246 -11.69 -1.57 8.07
N LEU A 247 -10.94 -1.75 6.99
CA LEU A 247 -11.39 -2.47 5.80
C LEU A 247 -11.82 -3.92 6.14
N ARG A 248 -11.09 -4.60 7.03
CA ARG A 248 -11.45 -5.96 7.49
C ARG A 248 -12.78 -5.96 8.24
N GLU A 249 -12.98 -5.02 9.17
CA GLU A 249 -14.25 -4.86 9.89
C GLU A 249 -15.42 -4.59 8.94
N LEU A 250 -15.23 -3.66 8.00
CA LEU A 250 -16.25 -3.31 7.00
C LEU A 250 -16.59 -4.50 6.10
N LYS A 251 -15.59 -5.28 5.69
CA LYS A 251 -15.81 -6.50 4.90
C LYS A 251 -16.61 -7.55 5.66
N ILE A 252 -16.40 -7.71 6.97
CA ILE A 252 -17.20 -8.62 7.79
C ILE A 252 -18.63 -8.11 7.87
N LYS A 253 -18.81 -6.81 8.21
CA LYS A 253 -20.11 -6.17 8.29
C LYS A 253 -20.93 -6.27 7.00
N TYR A 254 -20.33 -5.96 5.84
CA TYR A 254 -21.03 -6.06 4.55
C TYR A 254 -21.34 -7.49 4.13
N ARG A 255 -20.60 -8.49 4.62
CA ARG A 255 -20.94 -9.90 4.43
C ARG A 255 -22.12 -10.31 5.30
N GLU A 256 -22.14 -9.87 6.56
CA GLU A 256 -23.26 -10.09 7.48
C GLU A 256 -24.54 -9.43 6.96
N GLU A 257 -24.47 -8.18 6.47
CA GLU A 257 -25.59 -7.46 5.84
C GLU A 257 -26.11 -8.18 4.57
N ALA A 258 -25.28 -9.02 3.92
CA ALA A 258 -25.60 -9.78 2.72
C ALA A 258 -25.92 -11.27 3.00
N ASP A 259 -26.18 -11.63 4.27
CA ASP A 259 -26.45 -13.00 4.73
C ASP A 259 -25.35 -14.02 4.36
N LEU A 260 -24.11 -13.56 4.21
CA LEU A 260 -22.95 -14.42 3.99
C LEU A 260 -22.23 -14.71 5.30
N GLY A 261 -21.77 -15.95 5.46
CA GLY A 261 -20.92 -16.34 6.60
C GLY A 261 -19.64 -15.50 6.69
N PRO A 262 -19.09 -15.30 7.91
CA PRO A 262 -17.90 -14.50 8.13
C PRO A 262 -16.70 -15.08 7.38
N THR A 263 -15.80 -14.20 6.94
CA THR A 263 -14.56 -14.65 6.30
C THR A 263 -13.67 -15.27 7.37
N LYS A 264 -13.39 -16.57 7.27
CA LYS A 264 -12.59 -17.28 8.27
C LYS A 264 -11.09 -16.92 8.27
N GLU A 265 -10.60 -16.29 7.21
CA GLU A 265 -9.17 -16.12 6.95
C GLU A 265 -8.82 -14.70 6.56
N ASP A 266 -7.76 -14.18 7.19
CA ASP A 266 -7.09 -12.95 6.77
C ASP A 266 -5.78 -13.28 6.05
N THR A 267 -5.68 -12.85 4.80
CA THR A 267 -4.48 -13.02 3.98
C THR A 267 -3.26 -12.32 4.59
N LEU A 268 -3.45 -11.19 5.30
CA LEU A 268 -2.34 -10.45 5.91
C LEU A 268 -1.81 -11.18 7.14
N GLU A 269 -2.67 -11.71 8.00
CA GLU A 269 -2.26 -12.50 9.16
C GLU A 269 -1.55 -13.79 8.74
N ILE A 270 -2.04 -14.47 7.70
CA ILE A 270 -1.39 -15.66 7.17
C ILE A 270 -0.02 -15.29 6.59
N ALA A 271 0.05 -14.24 5.76
CA ALA A 271 1.29 -13.81 5.11
C ALA A 271 2.39 -13.41 6.11
N LYS A 272 2.03 -12.76 7.23
CA LYS A 272 2.97 -12.41 8.31
C LYS A 272 3.74 -13.62 8.86
N HIS A 273 3.13 -14.80 8.84
CA HIS A 273 3.72 -16.03 9.37
C HIS A 273 4.26 -16.96 8.27
N MET A 274 4.15 -16.57 6.99
CA MET A 274 4.71 -17.33 5.89
C MET A 274 6.20 -17.05 5.75
N ARG A 275 6.99 -18.13 5.62
CA ARG A 275 8.41 -18.00 5.29
C ARG A 275 8.54 -17.38 3.90
N ALA A 276 9.38 -16.34 3.77
CA ALA A 276 9.71 -15.79 2.47
C ALA A 276 10.22 -16.90 1.54
N SER A 277 9.54 -17.09 0.42
CA SER A 277 10.03 -17.98 -0.64
C SER A 277 11.30 -17.34 -1.19
N SER A 278 12.45 -17.98 -0.99
CA SER A 278 13.66 -17.61 -1.72
C SER A 278 13.31 -17.64 -3.21
N PRO A 279 13.60 -16.58 -3.99
CA PRO A 279 13.35 -16.60 -5.42
C PRO A 279 14.01 -17.86 -6.02
N PRO A 280 13.40 -18.50 -7.03
CA PRO A 280 14.05 -19.60 -7.72
C PRO A 280 15.44 -19.13 -8.15
N THR A 281 16.45 -19.94 -7.83
CA THR A 281 17.86 -19.70 -8.16
C THR A 281 17.94 -19.19 -9.60
N SER A 282 18.55 -18.02 -9.82
CA SER A 282 18.61 -17.40 -11.14
C SER A 282 19.21 -18.39 -12.13
N ALA A 283 18.78 -18.36 -13.40
CA ALA A 283 19.37 -19.22 -14.43
C ALA A 283 20.90 -19.05 -14.50
N ALA A 284 21.42 -17.87 -14.16
CA ALA A 284 22.86 -17.60 -14.03
C ALA A 284 23.51 -18.39 -12.88
N ASP A 285 22.88 -18.41 -11.70
CA ASP A 285 23.36 -19.17 -10.53
C ASP A 285 23.27 -20.69 -10.76
N ILE A 286 22.26 -21.16 -11.52
CA ILE A 286 22.15 -22.56 -11.94
C ILE A 286 23.29 -22.93 -12.90
N LEU A 287 23.65 -22.03 -13.82
CA LEU A 287 24.75 -22.21 -14.76
C LEU A 287 26.11 -22.18 -14.05
N GLU A 288 26.31 -21.30 -13.06
CA GLU A 288 27.52 -21.29 -12.23
C GLU A 288 27.63 -22.54 -11.35
N ALA A 289 26.52 -22.99 -10.74
CA ALA A 289 26.48 -24.23 -9.97
C ALA A 289 26.69 -25.48 -10.85
N GLN A 290 26.32 -25.45 -12.13
CA GLN A 290 26.66 -26.49 -13.11
C GLN A 290 28.13 -26.40 -13.56
N GLY A 291 28.70 -25.19 -13.65
CA GLY A 291 30.11 -24.97 -13.95
C GLY A 291 31.05 -25.47 -12.86
N GLN A 292 30.66 -25.35 -11.59
CA GLN A 292 31.43 -25.84 -10.44
C GLN A 292 31.30 -27.36 -10.22
N LYS A 293 30.23 -28.01 -10.71
CA LYS A 293 30.00 -29.46 -10.55
C LYS A 293 30.77 -30.37 -11.52
N LYS A 294 31.70 -29.83 -12.33
CA LYS A 294 32.56 -30.66 -13.20
C LYS A 294 33.75 -31.32 -12.49
N ASN A 295 34.06 -30.96 -11.24
CA ASN A 295 35.06 -31.66 -10.44
C ASN A 295 34.41 -32.28 -9.20
N ASN A 296 34.47 -33.61 -9.11
CA ASN A 296 33.97 -34.51 -8.06
C ASN A 296 32.49 -34.92 -8.13
N ARG A 297 32.24 -36.04 -8.82
CA ARG A 297 31.23 -37.02 -8.37
C ARG A 297 31.86 -37.91 -7.28
N PRO A 298 31.07 -38.35 -6.30
CA PRO A 298 30.47 -39.67 -6.46
C PRO A 298 28.96 -39.70 -6.17
N PHE A 299 28.33 -40.68 -6.82
CA PHE A 299 26.95 -41.15 -6.69
C PHE A 299 26.22 -40.81 -5.37
N ARG A 300 25.12 -40.05 -5.48
CA ARG A 300 23.96 -40.17 -4.57
C ARG A 300 22.68 -40.13 -5.39
N ARG A 301 21.84 -41.16 -5.15
CA ARG A 301 20.49 -41.36 -5.69
C ARG A 301 19.66 -40.08 -5.61
N SER A 302 19.16 -39.61 -6.76
CA SER A 302 18.17 -38.55 -6.80
C SER A 302 16.78 -39.17 -6.64
N LEU A 303 16.02 -38.70 -5.66
CA LEU A 303 14.60 -38.95 -5.51
C LEU A 303 13.87 -38.48 -6.77
N MET A 304 13.10 -39.40 -7.35
CA MET A 304 12.22 -39.19 -8.51
C MET A 304 11.14 -38.19 -8.10
N LYS A 305 11.26 -36.93 -8.56
CA LYS A 305 10.16 -35.97 -8.49
C LYS A 305 9.09 -36.45 -9.47
N GLN A 306 7.93 -36.86 -8.94
CA GLN A 306 6.72 -36.97 -9.75
C GLN A 306 6.37 -35.59 -10.28
N SER A 307 6.74 -35.30 -11.53
CA SER A 307 6.20 -34.18 -12.28
C SER A 307 4.81 -34.54 -12.77
N SER A 308 3.92 -33.57 -12.62
CA SER A 308 2.53 -33.51 -13.07
C SER A 308 2.28 -34.17 -14.42
N LEU A 309 1.18 -34.93 -14.49
CA LEU A 309 0.49 -35.30 -15.73
C LEU A 309 0.31 -34.06 -16.61
N ASP A 310 1.00 -34.04 -17.76
CA ASP A 310 0.48 -33.59 -19.06
C ASP A 310 1.64 -33.51 -20.05
N GLU A 311 1.96 -34.64 -20.72
CA GLU A 311 2.69 -34.59 -21.98
C GLU A 311 2.31 -35.80 -22.85
N PRO A 312 1.98 -35.61 -24.15
CA PRO A 312 1.38 -36.63 -24.98
C PRO A 312 2.39 -37.73 -25.34
N MET A 313 1.95 -38.99 -25.27
CA MET A 313 2.71 -40.18 -25.66
C MET A 313 3.20 -40.09 -27.12
N GLY A 314 4.47 -39.74 -27.28
CA GLY A 314 5.26 -40.02 -28.47
C GLY A 314 5.93 -41.38 -28.32
N LEU A 315 5.54 -42.33 -29.16
CA LEU A 315 6.20 -43.62 -29.33
C LEU A 315 7.64 -43.41 -29.80
N ASP A 316 8.63 -43.81 -28.99
CA ASP A 316 9.92 -44.25 -29.51
C ASP A 316 10.33 -45.55 -28.81
N PHE A 317 10.52 -46.55 -29.65
CA PHE A 317 10.86 -47.94 -29.33
C PHE A 317 12.36 -48.06 -29.56
N ASP A 318 13.18 -48.21 -28.50
CA ASP A 318 14.50 -48.85 -28.57
C ASP A 318 15.18 -48.93 -27.18
N ALA A 319 15.35 -50.15 -26.66
CA ALA A 319 16.50 -50.68 -25.89
C ALA A 319 16.07 -51.89 -24.99
N PRO A 320 16.42 -53.14 -25.34
CA PRO A 320 16.11 -54.33 -24.52
C PRO A 320 17.01 -54.52 -23.29
N ASP A 321 18.07 -53.73 -23.12
CA ASP A 321 19.16 -54.02 -22.17
C ASP A 321 19.00 -53.44 -20.75
N GLN A 322 17.94 -52.68 -20.45
CA GLN A 322 17.74 -52.10 -19.09
C GLN A 322 16.98 -53.04 -18.13
N ALA A 323 16.16 -53.95 -18.64
CA ALA A 323 15.35 -54.84 -17.79
C ALA A 323 16.18 -55.98 -17.16
N ASP A 324 17.25 -56.43 -17.82
CA ASP A 324 18.10 -57.51 -17.33
C ASP A 324 19.06 -57.05 -16.21
N ASP A 325 19.45 -55.77 -16.19
CA ASP A 325 20.31 -55.21 -15.14
C ASP A 325 19.53 -54.94 -13.84
N GLU A 326 18.26 -54.51 -13.94
CA GLU A 326 17.39 -54.32 -12.77
C GLU A 326 17.04 -55.66 -12.09
N MET A 327 16.86 -56.74 -12.86
CA MET A 327 16.57 -58.06 -12.30
C MET A 327 17.77 -58.62 -11.53
N ARG A 328 18.99 -58.38 -12.03
CA ARG A 328 20.23 -58.80 -11.35
C ARG A 328 20.46 -58.04 -10.04
N GLU A 329 20.22 -56.72 -10.01
CA GLU A 329 20.33 -55.94 -8.76
C GLU A 329 19.33 -56.39 -7.69
N ILE A 330 18.13 -56.84 -8.09
CA ILE A 330 17.11 -57.35 -7.16
C ILE A 330 17.50 -58.72 -6.59
N GLU A 331 18.06 -59.62 -7.42
CA GLU A 331 18.57 -60.91 -6.95
C GLU A 331 19.78 -60.76 -6.03
N GLU A 332 20.71 -59.85 -6.32
CA GLU A 332 21.87 -59.57 -5.47
C GLU A 332 21.47 -58.97 -4.12
N ARG A 333 20.46 -58.09 -4.09
CA ARG A 333 19.90 -57.54 -2.84
C ARG A 333 19.21 -58.60 -1.98
N ARG A 334 18.48 -59.53 -2.61
CA ARG A 334 17.86 -60.66 -1.87
C ARG A 334 18.91 -61.59 -1.28
N ALA A 335 19.97 -61.88 -2.03
CA ALA A 335 21.07 -62.71 -1.53
C ALA A 335 21.79 -62.07 -0.33
N LEU A 336 21.93 -60.74 -0.33
CA LEU A 336 22.52 -59.98 0.79
C LEU A 336 21.57 -59.88 2.01
N GLU A 337 20.25 -59.88 1.79
CA GLU A 337 19.24 -59.96 2.87
C GLU A 337 19.19 -61.35 3.52
N GLU A 338 19.32 -62.43 2.74
CA GLU A 338 19.40 -63.81 3.27
C GLU A 338 20.72 -64.11 4.00
N ALA A 339 21.81 -63.42 3.65
CA ALA A 339 23.12 -63.56 4.31
C ALA A 339 23.23 -62.80 5.65
N GLY A 340 22.26 -61.96 6.02
CA GLY A 340 22.18 -61.34 7.34
C GLY A 340 23.19 -60.20 7.62
N GLU A 341 23.80 -59.60 6.59
CA GLU A 341 24.87 -58.57 6.73
C GLU A 341 24.37 -57.10 6.66
N LEU A 342 23.07 -56.83 6.85
CA LEU A 342 22.56 -55.45 6.90
C LEU A 342 22.53 -54.88 8.34
N PRO A 343 23.09 -53.66 8.59
CA PRO A 343 23.08 -53.06 9.91
C PRO A 343 21.65 -52.65 10.33
N GLN A 344 21.17 -53.15 11.47
CA GLN A 344 19.89 -52.77 12.06
C GLN A 344 19.88 -51.28 12.49
N PRO A 345 18.80 -50.52 12.26
CA PRO A 345 18.69 -49.15 12.72
C PRO A 345 18.56 -49.09 14.26
N PRO A 346 19.21 -48.12 14.94
CA PRO A 346 19.17 -48.02 16.39
C PRO A 346 17.78 -47.61 16.90
N SER A 347 17.41 -48.20 18.05
CA SER A 347 16.16 -48.00 18.81
C SER A 347 15.81 -46.53 19.12
N PRO A 348 14.52 -46.18 19.29
CA PRO A 348 14.06 -44.79 19.37
C PRO A 348 14.40 -44.14 20.73
N ARG A 349 14.97 -42.93 20.70
CA ARG A 349 15.17 -42.07 21.89
C ARG A 349 13.88 -41.33 22.27
N PRO A 350 13.75 -40.87 23.54
CA PRO A 350 12.51 -40.31 24.08
C PRO A 350 12.25 -38.86 23.64
N MET A 351 10.98 -38.59 23.30
CA MET A 351 10.24 -37.32 23.36
C MET A 351 10.93 -36.05 22.86
N THR A 352 10.96 -35.86 21.54
CA THR A 352 10.87 -34.52 20.93
C THR A 352 9.43 -34.03 21.08
N PRO A 353 9.16 -32.80 21.54
CA PRO A 353 7.80 -32.28 21.60
C PRO A 353 7.19 -32.31 20.19
N VAL A 354 6.03 -32.95 20.05
CA VAL A 354 5.29 -33.00 18.79
C VAL A 354 4.91 -31.57 18.46
N ALA A 355 5.59 -30.97 17.48
CA ALA A 355 5.13 -29.73 16.87
C ALA A 355 3.77 -30.02 16.23
N THR A 356 2.69 -29.63 16.89
CA THR A 356 1.33 -29.60 16.36
C THR A 356 1.22 -28.47 15.35
N LYS A 357 1.98 -28.54 14.25
CA LYS A 357 1.60 -27.83 13.03
C LYS A 357 0.71 -28.80 12.26
N PRO A 358 -0.57 -28.46 11.99
CA PRO A 358 -1.41 -29.33 11.18
C PRO A 358 -0.69 -29.56 9.84
N LYS A 359 -0.55 -30.84 9.43
CA LYS A 359 -0.06 -31.18 8.10
C LYS A 359 -1.13 -30.71 7.10
N GLY A 360 -0.96 -29.51 6.55
CA GLY A 360 -1.89 -28.91 5.61
C GLY A 360 -1.39 -27.56 5.11
N LEU A 361 -2.01 -27.07 4.05
CA LEU A 361 -1.83 -25.68 3.63
C LEU A 361 -2.35 -24.76 4.74
N PRO A 362 -1.78 -23.55 4.91
CA PRO A 362 -2.23 -22.61 5.93
C PRO A 362 -3.59 -21.97 5.62
N TRP A 363 -4.25 -22.39 4.54
CA TRP A 363 -5.59 -21.95 4.13
C TRP A 363 -6.53 -23.14 3.88
N GLU A 364 -7.81 -22.94 4.17
CA GLU A 364 -8.92 -23.79 3.80
C GLU A 364 -9.12 -23.78 2.27
N PRO A 365 -9.38 -24.93 1.65
CA PRO A 365 -9.73 -24.99 0.24
C PRO A 365 -11.04 -24.25 -0.02
N LYS A 366 -11.11 -23.52 -1.13
CA LYS A 366 -12.28 -22.75 -1.57
C LYS A 366 -12.79 -23.33 -2.87
N VAL A 367 -14.08 -23.68 -2.89
CA VAL A 367 -14.76 -24.25 -4.05
C VAL A 367 -15.71 -23.20 -4.62
N ARG A 368 -15.66 -22.95 -5.93
CA ARG A 368 -16.59 -22.04 -6.62
C ARG A 368 -17.84 -22.81 -7.03
N MET A 369 -18.93 -22.07 -7.27
CA MET A 369 -20.17 -22.66 -7.78
C MET A 369 -19.93 -23.44 -9.08
N ALA A 370 -19.22 -22.85 -10.04
CA ALA A 370 -18.86 -23.47 -11.33
C ALA A 370 -18.13 -24.82 -11.18
N ASP A 371 -17.27 -24.95 -10.16
CA ASP A 371 -16.51 -26.19 -9.92
C ASP A 371 -17.45 -27.32 -9.45
N LEU A 372 -18.48 -26.98 -8.67
CA LEU A 372 -19.53 -27.92 -8.26
C LEU A 372 -20.44 -28.31 -9.44
N GLU A 373 -20.80 -27.35 -10.29
CA GLU A 373 -21.61 -27.63 -11.50
C GLU A 373 -20.86 -28.60 -12.42
N GLN A 374 -19.59 -28.31 -12.71
CA GLN A 374 -18.74 -29.14 -13.55
C GLN A 374 -18.56 -30.55 -12.96
N PHE A 375 -18.39 -30.67 -11.64
CA PHE A 375 -18.30 -31.97 -10.97
C PHE A 375 -19.60 -32.77 -11.11
N LEU A 376 -20.75 -32.13 -10.90
CA LEU A 376 -22.06 -32.76 -11.04
C LEU A 376 -22.36 -33.14 -12.49
N ASP A 377 -22.06 -32.27 -13.45
CA ASP A 377 -22.30 -32.52 -14.88
C ASP A 377 -21.43 -33.67 -15.40
N THR A 378 -20.15 -33.72 -15.01
CA THR A 378 -19.27 -34.83 -15.36
C THR A 378 -19.75 -36.14 -14.73
N SER A 379 -20.19 -36.08 -13.48
CA SER A 379 -20.71 -37.25 -12.76
C SER A 379 -22.03 -37.76 -13.34
N ARG A 380 -22.98 -36.87 -13.62
CA ARG A 380 -24.27 -37.20 -14.22
C ARG A 380 -24.11 -37.71 -15.64
N LEU A 381 -23.21 -37.12 -16.43
CA LEU A 381 -22.92 -37.63 -17.77
C LEU A 381 -22.32 -39.05 -17.71
N LYS A 382 -21.42 -39.31 -16.75
CA LYS A 382 -20.77 -40.62 -16.60
C LYS A 382 -21.71 -41.72 -16.10
N PHE A 383 -22.59 -41.42 -15.15
CA PHE A 383 -23.41 -42.43 -14.47
C PHE A 383 -24.87 -42.47 -14.93
N VAL A 384 -25.43 -41.33 -15.35
CA VAL A 384 -26.86 -41.18 -15.72
C VAL A 384 -27.02 -40.91 -17.23
N GLY A 385 -25.98 -40.43 -17.92
CA GLY A 385 -26.00 -40.14 -19.35
C GLY A 385 -26.77 -38.90 -19.74
N TYR A 386 -27.17 -38.06 -18.77
CA TYR A 386 -27.97 -36.86 -18.99
C TYR A 386 -27.45 -35.69 -18.14
N GLN A 387 -27.47 -34.47 -18.70
CA GLN A 387 -27.10 -33.24 -18.00
C GLN A 387 -28.36 -32.43 -17.68
N LEU A 388 -28.47 -31.98 -16.43
CA LEU A 388 -29.56 -31.10 -15.97
C LEU A 388 -29.00 -29.68 -15.84
N PRO A 389 -29.36 -28.75 -16.74
CA PRO A 389 -28.90 -27.36 -16.64
C PRO A 389 -29.42 -26.72 -15.35
N ASN A 390 -28.57 -25.98 -14.64
CA ASN A 390 -28.90 -25.20 -13.44
C ASN A 390 -29.38 -26.00 -12.21
N ASP A 391 -29.21 -27.32 -12.18
CA ASP A 391 -29.59 -28.14 -11.02
C ASP A 391 -28.37 -28.53 -10.18
N MET A 392 -28.25 -27.96 -8.99
CA MET A 392 -27.13 -28.20 -8.06
C MET A 392 -27.45 -29.15 -6.91
N LYS A 393 -28.68 -29.67 -6.85
CA LYS A 393 -29.17 -30.40 -5.66
C LYS A 393 -29.55 -31.83 -5.96
N THR A 394 -29.94 -32.16 -7.19
CA THR A 394 -30.39 -33.51 -7.50
C THR A 394 -29.22 -34.49 -7.57
N LEU A 395 -29.22 -35.45 -6.64
CA LEU A 395 -28.23 -36.53 -6.52
C LEU A 395 -28.79 -37.90 -6.92
N ALA A 396 -30.00 -37.93 -7.49
CA ALA A 396 -30.67 -39.16 -7.89
C ALA A 396 -29.86 -39.89 -8.97
N GLY A 397 -29.59 -41.18 -8.75
CA GLY A 397 -28.83 -42.03 -9.69
C GLY A 397 -27.30 -41.95 -9.55
N LEU A 398 -26.76 -41.15 -8.63
CA LEU A 398 -25.31 -41.05 -8.39
C LEU A 398 -24.84 -41.99 -7.26
N PRO A 399 -23.65 -42.62 -7.38
CA PRO A 399 -23.04 -43.42 -6.30
C PRO A 399 -22.75 -42.64 -5.01
N GLN A 400 -22.74 -43.33 -3.86
CA GLN A 400 -22.42 -42.76 -2.53
C GLN A 400 -21.11 -41.96 -2.47
N PRO A 401 -19.99 -42.37 -3.10
CA PRO A 401 -18.77 -41.56 -3.10
C PRO A 401 -18.95 -40.16 -3.71
N ILE A 402 -19.87 -40.02 -4.68
CA ILE A 402 -20.18 -38.73 -5.31
C ILE A 402 -21.03 -37.89 -4.37
N HIS A 403 -21.95 -38.50 -3.60
CA HIS A 403 -22.69 -37.79 -2.56
C HIS A 403 -21.75 -37.22 -1.48
N GLU A 404 -20.74 -38.00 -1.09
CA GLU A 404 -19.70 -37.52 -0.18
C GLU A 404 -18.88 -36.38 -0.80
N GLY A 405 -18.48 -36.52 -2.07
CA GLY A 405 -17.79 -35.47 -2.81
C GLY A 405 -18.60 -34.16 -2.87
N VAL A 406 -19.89 -34.24 -3.23
CA VAL A 406 -20.79 -33.07 -3.23
C VAL A 406 -20.93 -32.47 -1.84
N ARG A 407 -21.04 -33.29 -0.79
CA ARG A 407 -21.12 -32.80 0.60
C ARG A 407 -19.86 -32.01 0.98
N VAL A 408 -18.67 -32.52 0.65
CA VAL A 408 -17.39 -31.84 0.92
C VAL A 408 -17.27 -30.55 0.10
N LEU A 409 -17.60 -30.58 -1.19
CA LEU A 409 -17.58 -29.40 -2.06
C LEU A 409 -18.56 -28.32 -1.56
N THR A 410 -19.74 -28.72 -1.12
CA THR A 410 -20.75 -27.81 -0.55
C THR A 410 -20.28 -27.20 0.77
N GLN A 411 -19.60 -27.99 1.62
CA GLN A 411 -19.05 -27.53 2.90
C GLN A 411 -17.95 -26.47 2.71
N HIS A 412 -17.16 -26.57 1.64
CA HIS A 412 -16.09 -25.63 1.29
C HIS A 412 -16.49 -24.61 0.21
N MET A 413 -17.80 -24.48 -0.05
CA MET A 413 -18.31 -23.52 -1.02
C MET A 413 -18.12 -22.10 -0.50
N TYR A 414 -17.35 -21.30 -1.24
CA TYR A 414 -17.12 -19.90 -0.92
C TYR A 414 -17.85 -19.02 -1.92
N ARG A 415 -18.81 -18.23 -1.43
CA ARG A 415 -19.45 -17.15 -2.20
C ARG A 415 -18.85 -15.82 -1.80
N SER A 416 -18.34 -15.10 -2.78
CA SER A 416 -17.78 -13.77 -2.58
C SER A 416 -18.87 -12.70 -2.57
N LEU A 417 -18.62 -11.57 -1.89
CA LEU A 417 -19.50 -10.41 -1.93
C LEU A 417 -19.62 -9.85 -3.36
N ALA A 418 -18.52 -9.90 -4.11
CA ALA A 418 -18.47 -9.45 -5.50
C ALA A 418 -19.42 -10.26 -6.40
N GLU A 419 -19.46 -11.59 -6.28
CA GLU A 419 -20.39 -12.43 -7.05
C GLU A 419 -21.86 -12.11 -6.73
N LEU A 420 -22.18 -11.82 -5.46
CA LEU A 420 -23.52 -11.38 -5.09
C LEU A 420 -23.90 -10.05 -5.76
N GLN A 421 -22.98 -9.09 -5.76
CA GLN A 421 -23.19 -7.79 -6.40
C GLN A 421 -23.39 -7.96 -7.91
N ILE A 422 -22.54 -8.72 -8.60
CA ILE A 422 -22.68 -9.00 -10.04
C ILE A 422 -24.04 -9.65 -10.34
N GLN A 423 -24.43 -10.66 -9.57
CA GLN A 423 -25.70 -11.36 -9.81
C GLN A 423 -26.91 -10.44 -9.61
N ARG A 424 -26.87 -9.57 -8.60
CA ARG A 424 -27.93 -8.57 -8.37
C ARG A 424 -28.06 -7.61 -9.57
N GLU A 425 -26.94 -7.13 -10.09
CA GLU A 425 -26.91 -6.24 -11.25
C GLU A 425 -27.39 -6.93 -12.52
N GLU A 426 -27.02 -8.21 -12.73
CA GLU A 426 -27.58 -9.01 -13.82
C GLU A 426 -29.09 -9.21 -13.70
N GLU A 427 -29.62 -9.42 -12.50
CA GLU A 427 -31.06 -9.54 -12.26
C GLU A 427 -31.81 -8.23 -12.54
N ILE A 428 -31.24 -7.10 -12.15
CA ILE A 428 -31.77 -5.76 -12.46
C ILE A 428 -31.75 -5.53 -13.98
N ALA A 429 -30.64 -5.84 -14.65
CA ALA A 429 -30.51 -5.72 -16.11
C ALA A 429 -31.49 -6.62 -16.87
N LYS A 430 -31.76 -7.83 -16.36
CA LYS A 430 -32.75 -8.76 -16.93
C LYS A 430 -34.19 -8.29 -16.69
N ASN A 431 -34.49 -7.69 -15.53
CA ASN A 431 -35.85 -7.33 -15.11
C ASN A 431 -35.97 -5.87 -14.63
N PRO A 432 -35.73 -4.85 -15.48
CA PRO A 432 -35.61 -3.45 -15.06
C PRO A 432 -36.90 -2.83 -14.49
N VAL A 433 -38.07 -3.35 -14.86
CA VAL A 433 -39.37 -2.82 -14.40
C VAL A 433 -39.76 -3.38 -13.02
N THR A 434 -39.33 -4.60 -12.72
CA THR A 434 -39.72 -5.34 -11.50
C THR A 434 -38.67 -5.18 -10.39
N CYS A 435 -37.39 -5.21 -10.76
CA CYS A 435 -36.26 -4.96 -9.87
C CYS A 435 -35.88 -3.48 -9.96
N LYS A 436 -36.48 -2.64 -9.12
CA LYS A 436 -36.07 -1.23 -9.02
C LYS A 436 -34.65 -1.15 -8.44
N GLU A 437 -33.83 -0.30 -9.06
CA GLU A 437 -32.53 0.10 -8.53
C GLU A 437 -32.74 0.69 -7.12
N GLN A 438 -32.06 0.11 -6.12
CA GLN A 438 -32.16 0.58 -4.75
C GLN A 438 -31.35 1.88 -4.60
N GLU A 439 -31.76 2.76 -3.68
CA GLU A 439 -30.94 3.93 -3.34
C GLU A 439 -29.57 3.47 -2.85
N VAL A 440 -28.51 3.91 -3.54
CA VAL A 440 -27.14 3.58 -3.18
C VAL A 440 -26.82 4.22 -1.84
N ARG A 441 -26.42 3.41 -0.86
CA ARG A 441 -26.01 3.89 0.47
C ARG A 441 -24.83 4.83 0.33
N GLN A 442 -25.00 6.07 0.76
CA GLN A 442 -23.97 7.10 0.79
C GLN A 442 -22.93 6.81 1.88
N THR A 443 -22.00 5.90 1.57
CA THR A 443 -20.84 5.61 2.41
C THR A 443 -19.70 6.59 2.09
N PRO A 444 -18.71 6.78 2.98
CA PRO A 444 -17.54 7.61 2.67
C PRO A 444 -16.84 7.21 1.37
N THR A 445 -16.77 5.90 1.08
CA THR A 445 -16.25 5.35 -0.17
C THR A 445 -17.07 5.77 -1.38
N GLU A 446 -18.39 5.76 -1.27
CA GLU A 446 -19.31 6.16 -2.33
C GLU A 446 -19.20 7.66 -2.64
N ILE A 447 -19.18 8.50 -1.60
CA ILE A 447 -19.03 9.95 -1.72
C ILE A 447 -17.71 10.28 -2.44
N LEU A 448 -16.62 9.63 -2.04
CA LEU A 448 -15.32 9.79 -2.70
C LEU A 448 -15.35 9.30 -4.15
N TYR A 449 -15.95 8.13 -4.41
CA TYR A 449 -16.04 7.59 -5.77
C TYR A 449 -16.83 8.52 -6.69
N GLN A 450 -17.97 9.05 -6.24
CA GLN A 450 -18.79 10.00 -7.00
C GLN A 450 -18.02 11.27 -7.35
N ALA A 451 -17.24 11.81 -6.40
CA ALA A 451 -16.37 12.96 -6.66
C ALA A 451 -15.24 12.64 -7.64
N MET A 452 -14.68 11.42 -7.57
CA MET A 452 -13.58 11.00 -8.46
C MET A 452 -14.04 10.61 -9.87
N LEU A 453 -15.27 10.12 -10.02
CA LEU A 453 -15.78 9.48 -11.24
C LEU A 453 -15.57 10.31 -12.53
N PRO A 454 -15.84 11.62 -12.58
CA PRO A 454 -15.73 12.41 -13.82
C PRO A 454 -14.30 12.45 -14.39
N SER A 455 -13.29 12.38 -13.52
CA SER A 455 -11.87 12.49 -13.88
C SER A 455 -11.05 11.26 -13.49
N LEU A 456 -11.70 10.16 -13.10
CA LEU A 456 -11.05 8.92 -12.66
C LEU A 456 -9.99 8.41 -13.64
N PRO A 457 -10.24 8.35 -14.98
CA PRO A 457 -9.23 7.89 -15.92
C PRO A 457 -7.98 8.78 -15.91
N GLN A 458 -8.16 10.09 -15.76
CA GLN A 458 -7.07 11.05 -15.72
C GLN A 458 -6.26 10.90 -14.44
N TYR A 459 -6.92 10.71 -13.29
CA TYR A 459 -6.27 10.44 -12.01
C TYR A 459 -5.41 9.17 -12.06
N MET A 460 -5.93 8.08 -12.63
CA MET A 460 -5.18 6.83 -12.76
C MET A 460 -3.95 6.99 -13.64
N ILE A 461 -4.07 7.65 -14.79
CA ILE A 461 -2.94 7.93 -15.67
C ILE A 461 -1.91 8.83 -14.98
N ALA A 462 -2.34 9.85 -14.26
CA ALA A 462 -1.45 10.78 -13.57
C ALA A 462 -0.64 10.09 -12.47
N LEU A 463 -1.28 9.28 -11.63
CA LEU A 463 -0.59 8.47 -10.60
C LEU A 463 0.44 7.52 -11.23
N LEU A 464 0.09 6.84 -12.32
CA LEU A 464 1.01 5.93 -13.01
C LEU A 464 2.17 6.65 -13.71
N LYS A 465 1.94 7.85 -14.25
CA LYS A 465 3.01 8.68 -14.82
C LYS A 465 4.03 9.09 -13.76
N ILE A 466 3.57 9.48 -12.57
CA ILE A 466 4.46 9.78 -11.44
C ILE A 466 5.22 8.53 -10.99
N LEU A 467 4.53 7.39 -10.87
CA LEU A 467 5.14 6.12 -10.50
C LEU A 467 6.23 5.70 -11.49
N LEU A 468 6.01 5.91 -12.79
CA LEU A 468 7.01 5.66 -13.84
C LEU A 468 8.22 6.59 -13.73
N ALA A 469 8.01 7.88 -13.43
CA ALA A 469 9.10 8.85 -13.25
C ALA A 469 9.96 8.53 -12.01
N ALA A 470 9.35 7.98 -10.96
CA ALA A 470 10.03 7.55 -9.75
C ALA A 470 10.71 6.16 -9.87
N ALA A 471 10.54 5.45 -10.99
CA ALA A 471 11.13 4.14 -11.18
C ALA A 471 12.68 4.20 -11.15
N PRO A 472 13.38 3.28 -10.44
CA PRO A 472 14.83 3.35 -10.27
C PRO A 472 15.64 3.27 -11.58
N THR A 473 15.04 2.70 -12.63
CA THR A 473 15.65 2.50 -13.96
C THR A 473 15.23 3.55 -15.00
N SER A 474 14.53 4.61 -14.60
CA SER A 474 14.21 5.72 -15.52
C SER A 474 15.52 6.41 -15.95
N LYS A 475 15.82 6.36 -17.26
CA LYS A 475 16.91 7.16 -17.83
C LYS A 475 16.40 8.58 -17.97
N ALA A 476 17.20 9.58 -17.58
CA ALA A 476 16.84 11.01 -17.59
C ALA A 476 16.36 11.58 -18.95
N LYS A 477 16.45 10.83 -20.06
CA LYS A 477 15.96 11.23 -21.39
C LYS A 477 14.50 10.82 -21.67
N THR A 478 13.86 10.00 -20.83
CA THR A 478 12.49 9.50 -21.06
C THR A 478 11.45 10.07 -20.10
N ASP A 479 11.86 10.92 -19.15
CA ASP A 479 10.95 11.44 -18.13
C ASP A 479 10.13 12.60 -18.72
N SER A 480 8.86 12.32 -19.02
CA SER A 480 7.91 13.34 -19.48
C SER A 480 7.59 14.39 -18.40
N ILE A 481 7.97 14.14 -17.14
CA ILE A 481 7.67 14.98 -15.98
C ILE A 481 8.88 15.01 -15.04
N ASN A 482 9.22 16.19 -14.51
CA ASN A 482 10.31 16.37 -13.56
C ASN A 482 9.81 16.32 -12.10
N ILE A 483 9.79 15.13 -11.51
CA ILE A 483 9.43 14.95 -10.08
C ILE A 483 10.51 15.45 -9.12
N MET A 484 11.69 15.85 -9.62
CA MET A 484 12.84 16.22 -8.78
C MET A 484 12.86 17.70 -8.40
N ALA A 485 11.95 18.51 -8.94
CA ALA A 485 11.87 19.96 -8.67
C ALA A 485 11.79 20.27 -7.16
N ASP A 486 11.24 19.35 -6.37
CA ASP A 486 11.02 19.48 -4.93
C ASP A 486 12.22 19.12 -4.05
N VAL A 487 13.31 18.64 -4.64
CA VAL A 487 14.53 18.27 -3.91
C VAL A 487 15.72 19.07 -4.39
N LEU A 488 15.69 19.53 -5.63
CA LEU A 488 16.80 20.25 -6.24
C LEU A 488 16.98 21.65 -5.60
N PRO A 489 18.15 21.94 -5.03
CA PRO A 489 18.47 23.26 -4.50
C PRO A 489 18.60 24.29 -5.63
N GLU A 490 18.51 25.58 -5.29
CA GLU A 490 18.76 26.67 -6.25
C GLU A 490 20.23 26.67 -6.73
N GLU A 491 21.16 26.41 -5.81
CA GLU A 491 22.59 26.29 -6.11
C GLU A 491 23.02 24.82 -6.05
N MET A 492 23.59 24.33 -7.15
CA MET A 492 24.08 22.96 -7.22
C MET A 492 25.29 22.76 -6.29
N PRO A 493 25.37 21.61 -5.59
CA PRO A 493 26.40 21.37 -4.60
C PRO A 493 27.80 21.35 -5.24
N MET A 494 28.73 22.12 -4.67
CA MET A 494 30.12 22.20 -5.15
C MET A 494 31.04 21.14 -4.53
N THR A 495 30.64 20.53 -3.42
CA THR A 495 31.46 19.54 -2.69
C THR A 495 30.94 18.11 -2.90
N VAL A 496 31.86 17.14 -2.82
CA VAL A 496 31.53 15.70 -2.93
C VAL A 496 30.52 15.29 -1.86
N LEU A 497 30.70 15.76 -0.62
CA LEU A 497 29.79 15.46 0.50
C LEU A 497 28.36 15.96 0.22
N GLN A 498 28.21 17.22 -0.21
CA GLN A 498 26.89 17.78 -0.52
C GLN A 498 26.25 17.09 -1.72
N SER A 499 27.05 16.69 -2.72
CA SER A 499 26.58 15.89 -3.86
C SER A 499 26.09 14.50 -3.44
N MET A 500 26.82 13.82 -2.55
CA MET A 500 26.37 12.54 -1.98
C MET A 500 25.09 12.69 -1.17
N LYS A 501 24.99 13.73 -0.30
CA LYS A 501 23.77 14.03 0.47
C LYS A 501 22.58 14.26 -0.45
N LEU A 502 22.76 15.00 -1.54
CA LEU A 502 21.73 15.21 -2.55
C LEU A 502 21.33 13.90 -3.25
N GLY A 503 22.29 13.06 -3.65
CA GLY A 503 22.01 11.76 -4.28
C GLY A 503 21.19 10.81 -3.39
N ILE A 504 21.46 10.81 -2.09
CA ILE A 504 20.67 10.06 -1.10
C ILE A 504 19.26 10.64 -0.99
N ASP A 505 19.11 11.96 -0.86
CA ASP A 505 17.80 12.61 -0.73
C ASP A 505 16.93 12.41 -1.99
N VAL A 506 17.55 12.42 -3.17
CA VAL A 506 16.90 12.10 -4.47
C VAL A 506 16.37 10.67 -4.48
N SER A 507 17.18 9.71 -4.03
CA SER A 507 16.79 8.29 -4.00
C SER A 507 15.65 8.05 -3.02
N ARG A 508 15.76 8.64 -1.83
CA ARG A 508 14.75 8.62 -0.78
C ARG A 508 13.44 9.26 -1.25
N HIS A 509 13.51 10.39 -1.94
CA HIS A 509 12.34 11.06 -2.50
C HIS A 509 11.58 10.17 -3.49
N LYS A 510 12.29 9.48 -4.38
CA LYS A 510 11.69 8.50 -5.30
C LYS A 510 11.02 7.35 -4.54
N GLU A 511 11.67 6.80 -3.52
CA GLU A 511 11.10 5.72 -2.70
C GLU A 511 9.81 6.15 -2.00
N ILE A 512 9.79 7.34 -1.37
CA ILE A 512 8.61 7.87 -0.68
C ILE A 512 7.46 8.08 -1.67
N ILE A 513 7.73 8.60 -2.87
CA ILE A 513 6.72 8.74 -3.92
C ILE A 513 6.17 7.38 -4.36
N VAL A 514 7.03 6.39 -4.60
CA VAL A 514 6.62 5.03 -4.98
C VAL A 514 5.75 4.41 -3.88
N LYS A 515 6.14 4.55 -2.61
CA LYS A 515 5.39 4.12 -1.43
C LYS A 515 4.00 4.77 -1.41
N ALA A 516 3.94 6.11 -1.46
CA ALA A 516 2.69 6.86 -1.38
C ALA A 516 1.73 6.52 -2.54
N VAL A 517 2.21 6.52 -3.79
CA VAL A 517 1.36 6.19 -4.96
C VAL A 517 0.83 4.76 -4.88
N SER A 518 1.69 3.81 -4.48
CA SER A 518 1.29 2.40 -4.34
C SER A 518 0.25 2.23 -3.24
N ALA A 519 0.43 2.90 -2.10
CA ALA A 519 -0.52 2.86 -0.99
C ALA A 519 -1.88 3.47 -1.38
N ILE A 520 -1.89 4.62 -2.06
CA ILE A 520 -3.13 5.24 -2.58
C ILE A 520 -3.85 4.28 -3.53
N LEU A 521 -3.16 3.72 -4.51
CA LEU A 521 -3.77 2.79 -5.48
C LEU A 521 -4.33 1.53 -4.80
N LEU A 522 -3.59 0.96 -3.86
CA LEU A 522 -4.01 -0.24 -3.13
C LEU A 522 -5.23 0.04 -2.22
N LEU A 523 -5.23 1.16 -1.49
CA LEU A 523 -6.34 1.55 -0.63
C LEU A 523 -7.61 1.78 -1.45
N LEU A 524 -7.52 2.55 -2.54
CA LEU A 524 -8.66 2.81 -3.42
C LEU A 524 -9.21 1.53 -4.05
N LEU A 525 -8.35 0.66 -4.60
CA LEU A 525 -8.78 -0.62 -5.18
C LEU A 525 -9.49 -1.50 -4.15
N LYS A 526 -8.95 -1.57 -2.92
CA LYS A 526 -9.54 -2.40 -1.86
C LYS A 526 -10.87 -1.86 -1.36
N HIS A 527 -10.96 -0.55 -1.12
CA HIS A 527 -12.19 0.10 -0.67
C HIS A 527 -13.28 0.09 -1.74
N PHE A 528 -12.95 0.40 -3.00
CA PHE A 528 -13.93 0.29 -4.10
C PHE A 528 -14.41 -1.14 -4.31
N LYS A 529 -13.56 -2.16 -4.11
CA LYS A 529 -13.97 -3.56 -4.21
C LYS A 529 -14.98 -3.98 -3.14
N ILE A 530 -14.87 -3.46 -1.91
CA ILE A 530 -15.86 -3.77 -0.85
C ILE A 530 -17.11 -2.92 -0.98
N GLY A 531 -17.01 -1.71 -1.54
CA GLY A 531 -18.15 -0.84 -1.86
C GLY A 531 -19.00 -1.47 -2.94
N HIS A 532 -18.49 -1.50 -4.17
CA HIS A 532 -19.15 -2.18 -5.28
C HIS A 532 -18.16 -2.73 -6.30
N ILE A 533 -18.33 -3.98 -6.72
CA ILE A 533 -17.45 -4.65 -7.66
C ILE A 533 -17.22 -3.87 -8.97
N TYR A 534 -18.23 -3.19 -9.50
CA TYR A 534 -18.08 -2.37 -10.72
C TYR A 534 -17.27 -1.09 -10.51
N GLN A 535 -17.21 -0.53 -9.29
CA GLN A 535 -16.29 0.58 -8.99
C GLN A 535 -14.84 0.12 -9.10
N PHE A 536 -14.56 -1.06 -8.53
CA PHE A 536 -13.26 -1.72 -8.65
C PHE A 536 -12.93 -2.06 -10.10
N GLU A 537 -13.87 -2.68 -10.83
CA GLU A 537 -13.65 -3.08 -12.23
C GLU A 537 -13.34 -1.88 -13.12
N PHE A 538 -14.12 -0.80 -12.99
CA PHE A 538 -13.92 0.43 -13.74
C PHE A 538 -12.54 1.05 -13.47
N MET A 539 -12.14 1.16 -12.20
CA MET A 539 -10.80 1.64 -11.83
C MET A 539 -9.69 0.72 -12.35
N ALA A 540 -9.85 -0.60 -12.17
CA ALA A 540 -8.86 -1.60 -12.58
C ALA A 540 -8.67 -1.63 -14.11
N GLN A 541 -9.75 -1.51 -14.87
CA GLN A 541 -9.71 -1.44 -16.33
C GLN A 541 -8.86 -0.26 -16.80
N HIS A 542 -9.02 0.92 -16.19
CA HIS A 542 -8.20 2.09 -16.52
C HIS A 542 -6.72 1.92 -16.15
N LEU A 543 -6.42 1.24 -15.03
CA LEU A 543 -5.03 0.90 -14.68
C LEU A 543 -4.40 -0.05 -15.71
N VAL A 544 -5.15 -1.06 -16.17
CA VAL A 544 -4.67 -2.00 -17.20
C VAL A 544 -4.43 -1.27 -18.52
N PHE A 545 -5.37 -0.43 -18.97
CA PHE A 545 -5.23 0.36 -20.18
C PHE A 545 -4.07 1.35 -20.14
N ALA A 546 -3.73 1.86 -18.95
CA ALA A 546 -2.57 2.73 -18.74
C ALA A 546 -1.24 1.96 -18.56
N ASN A 547 -1.21 0.65 -18.87
CA ASN A 547 -0.02 -0.21 -18.77
C ASN A 547 0.55 -0.35 -17.35
N CYS A 548 -0.33 -0.38 -16.33
CA CYS A 548 0.10 -0.60 -14.94
C CYS A 548 0.81 -1.95 -14.74
N ILE A 549 0.34 -3.03 -15.38
CA ILE A 549 0.93 -4.38 -15.19
C ILE A 549 2.42 -4.43 -15.62
N PRO A 550 2.79 -4.01 -16.85
CA PRO A 550 4.20 -3.88 -17.23
C PRO A 550 5.01 -2.99 -16.30
N LEU A 551 4.43 -1.90 -15.80
CA LEU A 551 5.10 -0.99 -14.86
C LEU A 551 5.43 -1.70 -13.54
N VAL A 552 4.46 -2.39 -12.94
CA VAL A 552 4.64 -3.17 -11.71
C VAL A 552 5.68 -4.28 -11.91
N LEU A 553 5.63 -4.99 -13.04
CA LEU A 553 6.65 -5.98 -13.39
C LEU A 553 8.04 -5.38 -13.52
N LYS A 554 8.16 -4.14 -14.03
CA LYS A 554 9.44 -3.42 -14.09
C LYS A 554 10.00 -3.10 -12.71
N PHE A 555 9.15 -2.88 -11.70
CA PHE A 555 9.60 -2.74 -10.31
C PHE A 555 10.01 -4.09 -9.70
N PHE A 556 9.29 -5.17 -9.98
CA PHE A 556 9.63 -6.51 -9.47
C PHE A 556 10.84 -7.17 -10.15
N ASN A 557 11.08 -6.90 -11.43
CA ASN A 557 12.20 -7.49 -12.19
C ASN A 557 13.55 -6.79 -11.92
N GLN A 558 13.58 -5.82 -11.01
CA GLN A 558 14.84 -5.26 -10.50
C GLN A 558 15.37 -6.20 -9.41
N ASN A 559 16.67 -6.20 -9.14
CA ASN A 559 17.23 -6.95 -8.01
C ASN A 559 16.62 -6.42 -6.70
N ILE A 560 15.43 -6.92 -6.34
CA ILE A 560 14.72 -6.61 -5.10
C ILE A 560 15.68 -6.81 -3.92
N ILE A 561 16.55 -7.81 -4.01
CA ILE A 561 17.60 -8.10 -3.03
C ILE A 561 18.60 -6.95 -2.90
N SER A 562 19.07 -6.34 -3.99
CA SER A 562 19.97 -5.17 -3.93
C SER A 562 19.25 -3.92 -3.42
N TYR A 563 17.97 -3.74 -3.80
CA TYR A 563 17.15 -2.62 -3.34
C TYR A 563 16.82 -2.70 -1.85
N VAL A 564 16.45 -3.89 -1.37
CA VAL A 564 16.19 -4.19 0.05
C VAL A 564 17.49 -4.21 0.86
N GLY A 565 18.57 -4.76 0.29
CA GLY A 565 19.89 -4.79 0.92
C GLY A 565 20.48 -3.40 1.17
N ALA A 566 20.29 -2.47 0.23
CA ALA A 566 20.73 -1.08 0.38
C ALA A 566 19.95 -0.29 1.47
N LYS A 567 18.78 -0.79 1.91
CA LYS A 567 17.96 -0.18 2.95
C LYS A 567 18.44 -0.54 4.37
N ASN A 568 19.20 -1.62 4.53
CA ASN A 568 19.64 -2.17 5.81
C ASN A 568 21.15 -2.07 6.05
N THR A 569 21.86 -1.29 5.23
CA THR A 569 23.28 -0.88 5.40
C THR A 569 23.36 0.62 5.43
#